data_AF-G5GEA5-F1
#
_entry.id   AF-G5GEA5-F1
#
_cell.length_a   1.000
_cell.length_b   1.000
_cell.length_c   1.000
_cell.angle_alpha   90.00
_cell.angle_beta   90.00
_cell.angle_gamma   90.00
#
_symmetry.space_group_name_H-M   'P 1'
#
loop_
_entity.id
_entity.type
_entity.pdbx_description
1 polymer ?
#
loop_
_entity_poly.entity_id
_entity_poly.type
_entity_poly.pdbx_seq_one_letter_code
_entity_poly.pdbx_strand_id
1 'polypeptide(L)'
;MNNSVLNITFDNIGKRYENLTQISGSSKITRTTWMQVDTKLFYTNYTQNAYYKRNKGCTFAVNASFEQELPHNFDLSVSGGYNTPYIYMQGKGEENFYYTIGVYKSFAKRHITISAEANSFIPVYYESVRTSESTNFYSRTSGRSFHASFQLSLRWRFGKLKAEEYKVEEHYEHEDIKRTYDE
;
A
#
# COMPACT_ATOMS: atom_id res chain seq x y z
N MET A 1 -57.26 -13.97 -17.63
CA MET A 1 -56.01 -14.63 -18.12
C MET A 1 -55.22 -13.53 -18.82
N ASN A 2 -54.00 -13.12 -18.46
CA ASN A 2 -52.93 -13.75 -17.70
C ASN A 2 -52.13 -12.66 -16.96
N ASN A 3 -51.83 -12.91 -15.69
CA ASN A 3 -50.83 -12.18 -14.91
C ASN A 3 -49.46 -12.38 -15.56
N SER A 4 -49.02 -11.48 -16.42
CA SER A 4 -47.63 -11.41 -16.89
C SER A 4 -46.75 -10.82 -15.79
N VAL A 5 -46.62 -11.56 -14.69
CA VAL A 5 -45.62 -11.32 -13.66
C VAL A 5 -44.28 -11.71 -14.27
N LEU A 6 -43.41 -10.73 -14.46
CA LEU A 6 -42.01 -10.94 -14.80
C LEU A 6 -41.34 -11.72 -13.65
N ASN A 7 -41.21 -13.04 -13.81
CA ASN A 7 -40.45 -13.86 -12.90
C ASN A 7 -38.96 -13.67 -13.22
N ILE A 8 -38.30 -12.83 -12.43
CA ILE A 8 -36.84 -12.67 -12.48
C ILE A 8 -36.24 -13.81 -11.67
N THR A 9 -35.71 -14.81 -12.35
CA THR A 9 -34.93 -15.87 -11.72
C THR A 9 -33.45 -15.51 -11.76
N PHE A 10 -32.76 -15.71 -10.64
CA PHE A 10 -31.32 -15.48 -10.54
C PHE A 10 -30.60 -16.81 -10.71
N ASP A 11 -29.63 -16.86 -11.61
CA ASP A 11 -28.76 -18.01 -11.79
C ASP A 11 -27.29 -17.56 -11.77
N ASN A 12 -26.38 -18.49 -11.47
CA ASN A 12 -24.96 -18.21 -11.43
C ASN A 12 -24.42 -18.00 -12.85
N ILE A 13 -24.01 -16.78 -13.14
CA ILE A 13 -23.58 -16.35 -14.48
C ILE A 13 -22.11 -16.67 -14.79
N GLY A 14 -21.31 -17.20 -13.86
CA GLY A 14 -19.95 -17.65 -14.15
C GLY A 14 -19.07 -17.95 -12.93
N LYS A 15 -17.96 -18.65 -13.14
CA LYS A 15 -16.93 -18.91 -12.13
C LYS A 15 -15.68 -18.09 -12.41
N ARG A 16 -15.09 -17.50 -11.36
CA ARG A 16 -13.81 -16.79 -11.39
C ARG A 16 -12.78 -17.58 -10.61
N TYR A 17 -11.66 -17.88 -11.25
CA TYR A 17 -10.47 -18.42 -10.60
C TYR A 17 -9.38 -17.37 -10.63
N GLU A 18 -8.78 -17.07 -9.49
CA GLU A 18 -7.70 -16.10 -9.37
C GLU A 18 -6.56 -16.70 -8.56
N ASN A 19 -5.34 -16.57 -9.07
CA ASN A 19 -4.12 -16.89 -8.34
C ASN A 19 -3.37 -15.59 -8.07
N LEU A 20 -3.02 -15.34 -6.82
CA LEU A 20 -2.24 -14.20 -6.38
C LEU A 20 -0.84 -14.66 -5.98
N THR A 21 0.18 -14.03 -6.55
CA THR A 21 1.56 -14.10 -6.10
C THR A 21 1.99 -12.72 -5.63
N GLN A 22 2.46 -12.62 -4.39
CA GLN A 22 2.93 -11.37 -3.81
C GLN A 22 4.40 -11.49 -3.42
N ILE A 23 5.18 -10.48 -3.77
CA ILE A 23 6.59 -10.34 -3.45
C ILE A 23 6.76 -8.96 -2.82
N SER A 24 7.18 -8.93 -1.56
CA SER A 24 7.42 -7.70 -0.83
C SER A 24 8.78 -7.73 -0.17
N GLY A 25 9.48 -6.59 -0.19
CA GLY A 25 10.75 -6.41 0.48
C GLY A 25 10.87 -5.00 1.03
N SER A 26 11.45 -4.86 2.21
CA SER A 26 11.77 -3.56 2.79
C SER A 26 13.13 -3.63 3.48
N SER A 27 13.99 -2.65 3.23
CA SER A 27 15.32 -2.61 3.85
C SER A 27 15.85 -1.19 3.95
N LYS A 28 16.73 -0.98 4.94
CA LYS A 28 17.60 0.19 5.00
C LYS A 28 18.80 -0.07 4.10
N ILE A 29 18.82 0.53 2.92
CA ILE A 29 19.90 0.40 1.94
C ILE A 29 21.17 1.09 2.45
N THR A 30 21.00 2.19 3.18
CA THR A 30 22.07 2.94 3.86
C THR A 30 21.55 3.40 5.22
N ARG A 31 22.43 3.89 6.09
CA ARG A 31 22.04 4.43 7.42
C ARG A 31 20.95 5.51 7.34
N THR A 32 20.89 6.24 6.24
CA THR A 32 19.95 7.34 5.98
C THR A 32 18.91 7.00 4.91
N THR A 33 18.97 5.84 4.28
CA THR A 33 18.12 5.51 3.11
C THR A 33 17.33 4.26 3.40
N TRP A 34 16.01 4.37 3.41
CA TRP A 34 15.09 3.25 3.52
C TRP A 34 14.31 3.07 2.22
N MET A 35 14.07 1.83 1.83
CA MET A 35 13.33 1.50 0.63
C MET A 35 12.41 0.30 0.90
N GLN A 36 11.24 0.33 0.30
CA GLN A 36 10.29 -0.76 0.29
C GLN A 36 9.71 -0.92 -1.12
N VAL A 37 9.47 -2.17 -1.50
CA VAL A 37 8.76 -2.54 -2.72
C VAL A 37 7.78 -3.64 -2.37
N ASP A 38 6.55 -3.52 -2.85
CA ASP A 38 5.49 -4.52 -2.79
C ASP A 38 4.96 -4.76 -4.20
N THR A 39 5.01 -5.99 -4.66
CA THR A 39 4.56 -6.39 -6.00
C THR A 39 3.57 -7.52 -5.89
N LYS A 40 2.45 -7.41 -6.58
CA LYS A 40 1.39 -8.41 -6.66
C LYS A 40 1.14 -8.75 -8.12
N LEU A 41 1.12 -10.05 -8.42
CA LEU A 41 0.78 -10.60 -9.72
C LEU A 41 -0.48 -11.45 -9.56
N PHE A 42 -1.50 -11.16 -10.35
CA PHE A 42 -2.75 -11.89 -10.37
C PHE A 42 -2.92 -12.56 -11.71
N TYR A 43 -3.18 -13.86 -11.71
CA TYR A 43 -3.67 -14.57 -12.88
C TYR A 43 -5.15 -14.87 -12.71
N THR A 44 -5.98 -14.18 -13.51
CA THR A 44 -7.44 -14.31 -13.46
C THR A 44 -7.94 -15.11 -14.66
N ASN A 45 -8.84 -16.06 -14.41
CA ASN A 45 -9.49 -16.87 -15.43
C ASN A 45 -10.99 -16.99 -15.12
N TYR A 46 -11.82 -16.39 -15.97
CA TYR A 46 -13.27 -16.56 -15.97
C TYR A 46 -13.66 -17.72 -16.87
N THR A 47 -14.51 -18.61 -16.39
CA THR A 47 -15.07 -19.69 -17.21
C THR A 47 -16.04 -19.14 -18.25
N GLN A 48 -16.09 -19.79 -19.42
CA GLN A 48 -17.11 -19.51 -20.42
C GLN A 48 -18.50 -19.90 -19.90
N ASN A 49 -19.52 -19.13 -20.27
CA ASN A 49 -20.93 -19.45 -20.06
C ASN A 49 -21.72 -19.22 -21.37
N ALA A 50 -23.01 -19.56 -21.39
CA ALA A 50 -23.93 -19.34 -22.51
C ALA A 50 -23.98 -17.88 -22.97
N TYR A 51 -23.72 -16.92 -22.07
CA TYR A 51 -23.82 -15.49 -22.33
C TYR A 51 -22.47 -14.80 -22.61
N TYR A 52 -21.36 -15.33 -22.08
CA TYR A 52 -20.07 -14.63 -22.07
C TYR A 52 -18.90 -15.55 -22.44
N LYS A 53 -18.00 -15.04 -23.29
CA LYS A 53 -16.78 -15.74 -23.70
C LYS A 53 -15.81 -15.84 -22.52
N ARG A 54 -14.96 -16.87 -22.55
CA ARG A 54 -13.87 -17.04 -21.58
C ARG A 54 -12.95 -15.82 -21.60
N ASN A 55 -12.75 -15.16 -20.47
CA ASN A 55 -11.77 -14.08 -20.33
C ASN A 55 -10.67 -14.48 -19.34
N LYS A 56 -9.41 -14.32 -19.75
CA LYS A 56 -8.26 -14.66 -18.92
C LYS A 56 -7.15 -13.65 -19.12
N GLY A 57 -6.29 -13.50 -18.12
CA GLY A 57 -5.04 -12.78 -18.28
C GLY A 57 -4.34 -12.53 -16.97
N CYS A 58 -3.22 -11.83 -17.10
CA CYS A 58 -2.34 -11.48 -16.00
C CYS A 58 -2.46 -9.99 -15.71
N THR A 59 -2.62 -9.63 -14.44
CA THR A 59 -2.58 -8.25 -13.98
C THR A 59 -1.50 -8.13 -12.93
N PHE A 60 -0.78 -7.01 -12.91
CA PHE A 60 0.22 -6.74 -11.89
C PHE A 60 -0.07 -5.40 -11.21
N ALA A 61 0.36 -5.33 -9.95
CA ALA A 61 0.32 -4.17 -9.09
C ALA A 61 1.68 -4.04 -8.43
N VAL A 62 2.32 -2.88 -8.54
CA VAL A 62 3.60 -2.59 -7.89
C VAL A 62 3.44 -1.33 -7.08
N ASN A 63 3.94 -1.34 -5.85
CA ASN A 63 4.06 -0.20 -4.98
C ASN A 63 5.51 -0.11 -4.52
N ALA A 64 6.09 1.08 -4.53
CA ALA A 64 7.43 1.32 -4.07
C ALA A 64 7.46 2.60 -3.22
N SER A 65 8.24 2.57 -2.16
CA SER A 65 8.47 3.68 -1.25
C SER A 65 9.97 3.82 -1.01
N PHE A 66 10.42 5.06 -0.97
CA PHE A 66 11.81 5.46 -0.80
C PHE A 66 11.85 6.63 0.17
N GLU A 67 12.62 6.50 1.23
CA GLU A 67 12.82 7.56 2.22
C GLU A 67 14.32 7.84 2.38
N GLN A 68 14.67 9.12 2.42
CA GLN A 68 16.04 9.60 2.56
C GLN A 68 16.11 10.64 3.67
N GLU A 69 16.82 10.31 4.75
CA GLU A 69 17.22 11.26 5.77
C GLU A 69 18.36 12.14 5.20
N LEU A 70 18.18 13.45 5.30
CA LEU A 70 19.12 14.48 4.86
C LEU A 70 19.70 15.21 6.08
N PRO A 71 20.87 15.87 5.92
CA PRO A 71 21.45 16.69 6.98
C PRO A 71 20.47 17.76 7.48
N HIS A 72 20.72 18.24 8.71
CA HIS A 72 19.89 19.25 9.38
C HIS A 72 18.45 18.80 9.71
N ASN A 73 18.16 17.50 9.82
CA ASN A 73 16.82 16.96 10.13
C ASN A 73 15.78 17.28 9.04
N PHE A 74 16.19 17.19 7.78
CA PHE A 74 15.28 17.10 6.65
C PHE A 74 15.10 15.62 6.31
N ASP A 75 13.88 15.20 5.99
CA ASP A 75 13.63 13.88 5.45
C ASP A 75 12.86 14.04 4.13
N LEU A 76 13.22 13.26 3.13
CA LEU A 76 12.54 13.20 1.84
C LEU A 76 11.86 11.83 1.73
N SER A 77 10.60 11.81 1.34
CA SER A 77 9.87 10.58 1.01
C SER A 77 9.36 10.65 -0.42
N VAL A 78 9.52 9.56 -1.15
CA VAL A 78 8.97 9.36 -2.48
C VAL A 78 8.32 8.00 -2.47
N SER A 79 7.03 7.94 -2.76
CA SER A 79 6.33 6.68 -2.96
C SER A 79 5.50 6.72 -4.22
N GLY A 80 5.11 5.56 -4.71
CA GLY A 80 4.22 5.46 -5.85
C GLY A 80 3.86 4.03 -6.15
N GLY A 81 2.86 3.87 -7.00
CA GLY A 81 2.38 2.57 -7.41
C GLY A 81 1.73 2.59 -8.77
N TYR A 82 1.77 1.44 -9.42
CA TYR A 82 1.18 1.20 -10.73
C TYR A 82 0.38 -0.10 -10.69
N ASN A 83 -0.82 -0.06 -11.27
CA ASN A 83 -1.73 -1.18 -11.39
C ASN A 83 -2.20 -1.30 -12.84
N THR A 84 -2.03 -2.48 -13.44
CA THR A 84 -2.63 -2.76 -14.75
C THR A 84 -4.15 -2.88 -14.67
N PRO A 85 -4.86 -2.69 -15.81
CA PRO A 85 -6.31 -2.89 -15.91
C PRO A 85 -6.78 -4.22 -15.34
N TYR A 86 -7.74 -4.17 -14.42
CA TYR A 86 -8.34 -5.37 -13.87
C TYR A 86 -9.10 -6.16 -14.96
N ILE A 87 -9.08 -7.49 -14.89
CA ILE A 87 -9.79 -8.33 -15.87
C ILE A 87 -11.20 -8.60 -15.35
N TYR A 88 -12.19 -8.13 -16.09
CA TYR A 88 -13.59 -8.42 -15.80
C TYR A 88 -14.10 -9.57 -16.67
N MET A 89 -15.26 -10.11 -16.32
CA MET A 89 -15.89 -11.16 -17.12
C MET A 89 -16.22 -10.69 -18.55
N GLN A 90 -16.42 -9.37 -18.73
CA GLN A 90 -16.75 -8.72 -20.01
C GLN A 90 -15.81 -7.54 -20.28
N GLY A 91 -14.52 -7.81 -20.50
CA GLY A 91 -13.54 -6.78 -20.87
C GLY A 91 -12.54 -6.44 -19.75
N LYS A 92 -12.06 -5.19 -19.75
CA LYS A 92 -10.97 -4.71 -18.87
C LYS A 92 -11.35 -3.41 -18.19
N GLY A 93 -10.92 -3.29 -16.94
CA GLY A 93 -11.06 -2.09 -16.11
C GLY A 93 -10.04 -1.02 -16.45
N GLU A 94 -9.78 -0.17 -15.47
CA GLU A 94 -8.91 1.00 -15.61
C GLU A 94 -7.50 0.67 -15.13
N GLU A 95 -6.48 1.19 -15.82
CA GLU A 95 -5.10 1.21 -15.33
C GLU A 95 -4.93 2.36 -14.34
N ASN A 96 -4.26 2.15 -13.21
CA ASN A 96 -4.09 3.20 -12.20
C ASN A 96 -2.62 3.40 -11.85
N PHE A 97 -2.16 4.64 -11.88
CA PHE A 97 -0.83 5.04 -11.45
C PHE A 97 -0.95 6.20 -10.47
N TYR A 98 -0.13 6.19 -9.44
CA TYR A 98 -0.02 7.29 -8.50
C TYR A 98 1.39 7.40 -7.98
N TYR A 99 1.75 8.60 -7.55
CA TYR A 99 2.98 8.85 -6.82
C TYR A 99 2.77 9.97 -5.81
N THR A 100 3.66 10.03 -4.83
CA THR A 100 3.63 10.96 -3.72
C THR A 100 5.05 11.37 -3.41
N ILE A 101 5.29 12.67 -3.30
CA ILE A 101 6.57 13.23 -2.88
C ILE A 101 6.32 14.05 -1.63
N GLY A 102 7.06 13.76 -0.57
CA GLY A 102 6.95 14.40 0.73
C GLY A 102 8.29 14.95 1.20
N VAL A 103 8.27 16.15 1.78
CA VAL A 103 9.40 16.74 2.50
C VAL A 103 8.99 16.99 3.93
N TYR A 104 9.84 16.56 4.86
CA TYR A 104 9.64 16.66 6.29
C TYR A 104 10.79 17.46 6.89
N LYS A 105 10.45 18.38 7.79
CA LYS A 105 11.43 19.17 8.52
C LYS A 105 11.15 19.06 10.01
N SER A 106 12.12 18.52 10.74
CA SER A 106 12.02 18.36 12.19
C SER A 106 12.85 19.42 12.93
N PHE A 107 12.23 20.04 13.94
CA PHE A 107 12.80 21.08 14.80
C PHE A 107 12.90 20.59 16.25
N ALA A 108 13.72 21.28 17.06
CA ALA A 108 13.85 21.09 18.50
C ALA A 108 13.93 19.61 18.92
N LYS A 109 15.05 18.91 18.65
CA LYS A 109 15.22 17.47 18.96
C LYS A 109 14.08 16.57 18.44
N ARG A 110 13.49 16.93 17.29
CA ARG A 110 12.35 16.23 16.66
C ARG A 110 11.05 16.26 17.48
N HIS A 111 10.87 17.28 18.33
CA HIS A 111 9.59 17.52 19.02
C HIS A 111 8.52 18.11 18.10
N ILE A 112 8.92 18.90 17.10
CA ILE A 112 8.01 19.50 16.12
C ILE A 112 8.47 19.06 14.73
N THR A 113 7.56 18.52 13.93
CA THR A 113 7.81 18.18 12.53
C THR A 113 6.76 18.85 11.66
N ILE A 114 7.22 19.59 10.65
CA ILE A 114 6.37 20.14 9.59
C ILE A 114 6.58 19.25 8.37
N SER A 115 5.49 18.84 7.72
CA SER A 115 5.55 18.09 6.47
C SER A 115 4.72 18.74 5.39
N ALA A 116 5.24 18.69 4.17
CA ALA A 116 4.53 19.06 2.96
C ALA A 116 4.61 17.90 1.97
N GLU A 117 3.47 17.45 1.47
CA GLU A 117 3.35 16.31 0.56
C GLU A 117 2.55 16.73 -0.67
N ALA A 118 3.02 16.27 -1.82
CA ALA A 118 2.36 16.43 -3.10
C ALA A 118 2.13 15.06 -3.70
N ASN A 119 0.86 14.71 -3.86
CA ASN A 119 0.43 13.50 -4.52
C ASN A 119 0.15 13.86 -5.96
N SER A 120 0.74 13.10 -6.89
CA SER A 120 0.06 12.82 -8.14
C SER A 120 -0.23 14.08 -8.96
N PHE A 121 0.72 15.03 -8.90
CA PHE A 121 0.53 16.41 -9.32
C PHE A 121 0.85 16.65 -10.80
N ILE A 122 1.49 15.68 -11.47
CA ILE A 122 1.85 15.68 -12.90
C ILE A 122 1.71 14.26 -13.48
N PRO A 123 0.85 14.02 -14.49
CA PRO A 123 -0.11 14.94 -15.09
C PRO A 123 -1.28 15.25 -14.14
N VAL A 124 -1.77 16.49 -14.15
CA VAL A 124 -2.88 16.96 -13.29
C VAL A 124 -4.18 16.19 -13.52
N TYR A 125 -4.35 15.70 -14.75
CA TYR A 125 -5.51 14.95 -15.18
C TYR A 125 -5.14 13.48 -15.37
N TYR A 126 -5.97 12.62 -14.77
CA TYR A 126 -5.91 11.19 -14.94
C TYR A 126 -7.10 10.75 -15.80
N GLU A 127 -6.82 10.04 -16.89
CA GLU A 127 -7.82 9.48 -17.80
C GLU A 127 -8.06 8.02 -17.45
N SER A 128 -9.29 7.73 -17.05
CA SER A 128 -9.74 6.40 -16.70
C SER A 128 -10.54 5.83 -17.86
N VAL A 129 -10.05 4.76 -18.49
CA VAL A 129 -10.73 4.11 -19.62
C VAL A 129 -11.20 2.72 -19.21
N ARG A 130 -12.53 2.50 -19.23
CA ARG A 130 -13.15 1.17 -19.10
C ARG A 130 -13.61 0.69 -20.45
N THR A 131 -13.32 -0.57 -20.76
CA THR A 131 -13.83 -1.20 -21.98
C THR A 131 -14.59 -2.46 -21.60
N SER A 132 -15.85 -2.51 -22.01
CA SER A 132 -16.70 -3.68 -21.88
C SER A 132 -17.02 -4.26 -23.25
N GLU A 133 -16.69 -5.54 -23.44
CA GLU A 133 -16.87 -6.25 -24.71
C GLU A 133 -17.64 -7.55 -24.49
N SER A 134 -18.68 -7.76 -25.29
CA SER A 134 -19.47 -8.99 -25.40
C SER A 134 -19.80 -9.26 -26.88
N THR A 135 -20.35 -10.44 -27.18
CA THR A 135 -20.51 -10.97 -28.55
C THR A 135 -21.17 -9.98 -29.53
N ASN A 136 -22.08 -9.11 -29.08
CA ASN A 136 -22.72 -8.05 -29.88
C ASN A 136 -22.73 -6.68 -29.18
N PHE A 137 -21.85 -6.44 -28.21
CA PHE A 137 -21.87 -5.20 -27.41
C PHE A 137 -20.44 -4.72 -27.15
N TYR A 138 -20.15 -3.49 -27.57
CA TYR A 138 -18.91 -2.79 -27.26
C TYR A 138 -19.26 -1.47 -26.60
N SER A 139 -18.79 -1.27 -25.38
CA SER A 139 -18.93 -0.03 -24.65
C SER A 139 -17.57 0.42 -24.15
N ARG A 140 -17.25 1.69 -24.42
CA ARG A 140 -16.04 2.36 -23.92
C ARG A 140 -16.47 3.58 -23.14
N THR A 141 -16.11 3.61 -21.86
CA THR A 141 -16.37 4.75 -20.99
C THR A 141 -15.04 5.39 -20.64
N SER A 142 -14.90 6.68 -20.88
CA SER A 142 -13.75 7.48 -20.48
C SER A 142 -14.17 8.50 -19.42
N GLY A 143 -13.51 8.49 -18.27
CA GLY A 143 -13.62 9.51 -17.24
C GLY A 143 -12.33 10.31 -17.13
N ARG A 144 -12.44 11.60 -16.83
CA ARG A 144 -11.28 12.47 -16.57
C ARG A 144 -11.46 13.12 -15.21
N SER A 145 -10.49 12.92 -14.33
CA SER A 145 -10.53 13.43 -12.96
C SER A 145 -9.25 14.15 -12.59
N PHE A 146 -9.36 15.11 -11.68
CA PHE A 146 -8.20 15.71 -11.02
C PHE A 146 -7.58 14.69 -10.06
N HIS A 147 -6.28 14.51 -10.20
CA HIS A 147 -5.50 13.49 -9.49
C HIS A 147 -4.50 14.11 -8.50
N ALA A 148 -4.26 15.42 -8.63
CA ALA A 148 -3.35 16.17 -7.77
C ALA A 148 -3.95 16.43 -6.38
N SER A 149 -3.19 16.16 -5.32
CA SER A 149 -3.54 16.51 -3.94
C SER A 149 -2.32 17.00 -3.18
N PHE A 150 -2.46 18.08 -2.42
CA PHE A 150 -1.39 18.66 -1.61
C PHE A 150 -1.79 18.63 -0.13
N GLN A 151 -0.86 18.22 0.72
CA GLN A 151 -1.08 18.09 2.15
C GLN A 151 0.02 18.80 2.92
N LEU A 152 -0.37 19.68 3.85
CA LEU A 152 0.51 20.31 4.82
C LEU A 152 0.13 19.81 6.21
N SER A 153 1.09 19.27 6.97
CA SER A 153 0.83 18.75 8.32
C SER A 153 1.82 19.29 9.34
N LEU A 154 1.34 19.58 10.54
CA LEU A 154 2.15 19.92 11.72
C LEU A 154 1.99 18.81 12.75
N ARG A 155 3.09 18.17 13.13
CA ARG A 155 3.14 17.16 14.18
C ARG A 155 3.92 17.69 15.37
N TRP A 156 3.29 17.71 16.55
CA TRP A 156 3.93 18.09 17.80
C TRP A 156 3.89 16.93 18.79
N ARG A 157 5.05 16.50 19.28
CA ARG A 157 5.23 15.43 20.27
C ARG A 157 5.55 16.03 21.63
N PHE A 158 4.63 15.87 22.58
CA PHE A 158 4.81 16.23 23.98
C PHE A 158 5.31 15.03 24.80
N GLY A 159 6.14 15.31 25.81
CA GLY A 159 6.54 14.34 26.82
C GLY A 159 8.02 13.96 26.79
N LYS A 160 8.63 13.92 27.98
CA LYS A 160 9.78 13.07 28.29
C LYS A 160 9.23 11.98 29.18
N LEU A 161 9.10 10.76 28.66
CA LEU A 161 8.87 9.62 29.55
C LEU A 161 10.18 9.44 30.32
N LYS A 162 10.28 10.06 31.49
CA LYS A 162 11.27 9.65 32.48
C LYS A 162 10.78 8.30 32.97
N ALA A 163 11.16 7.22 32.27
CA ALA A 163 11.17 5.92 32.89
C ALA A 163 12.18 6.06 34.03
N GLU A 164 11.68 6.32 35.23
CA GLU A 164 12.44 6.21 36.46
C GLU A 164 12.78 4.72 36.55
N GLU A 165 13.95 4.34 36.06
CA GLU A 165 14.50 3.01 36.30
C GLU A 165 14.64 2.90 37.81
N TYR A 166 13.69 2.22 38.45
CA TYR A 166 13.88 1.72 39.80
C TYR A 166 14.98 0.66 39.69
N LYS A 167 16.24 1.09 39.78
CA LYS A 167 17.37 0.20 39.99
C LYS A 167 17.13 -0.48 41.33
N VAL A 168 16.65 -1.71 41.29
CA VAL A 168 16.79 -2.62 42.43
C VAL A 168 18.29 -2.84 42.55
N GLU A 169 18.92 -2.27 43.57
CA GLU A 169 20.27 -2.62 43.97
C GLU A 169 20.23 -4.07 44.46
N GLU A 170 20.48 -5.03 43.57
CA GLU A 170 20.79 -6.40 43.97
C GLU A 170 22.18 -6.39 44.61
N HIS A 171 22.22 -6.12 45.91
CA HIS A 171 23.38 -6.31 46.74
C HIS A 171 23.49 -7.80 47.08
N TYR A 172 24.21 -8.55 46.25
CA TYR A 172 24.65 -9.91 46.60
C TYR A 172 26.01 -9.82 47.30
N GLU A 173 26.01 -9.78 48.63
CA GLU A 173 27.19 -10.10 49.43
C GLU A 173 27.45 -11.61 49.35
N HIS A 174 28.58 -11.98 48.73
CA HIS A 174 29.17 -13.31 48.87
C HIS A 174 30.24 -13.25 49.96
N GLU A 175 29.86 -13.55 51.21
CA GLU A 175 30.83 -13.96 52.24
C GLU A 175 31.20 -15.43 52.03
N ASP A 176 32.12 -15.69 51.11
CA ASP A 176 32.79 -16.99 51.01
C ASP A 176 33.86 -17.09 52.11
N ILE A 177 33.44 -17.57 53.29
CA ILE A 177 34.36 -17.91 54.38
C ILE A 177 35.03 -19.25 54.05
N LYS A 178 36.27 -19.22 53.53
CA LYS A 178 37.12 -20.42 53.50
C LYS A 178 37.52 -20.77 54.93
N ARG A 179 36.89 -21.79 55.51
CA ARG A 179 37.43 -22.47 56.70
C ARG A 179 38.60 -23.35 56.27
N THR A 180 39.80 -22.91 56.60
CA THR A 180 40.98 -23.76 56.68
C THR A 180 40.75 -24.77 57.82
N TYR A 181 40.84 -26.06 57.51
CA TYR A 181 41.00 -27.10 58.53
C TYR A 181 42.51 -27.34 58.65
N ASP A 182 43.08 -26.96 59.79
CA ASP A 182 44.34 -27.52 60.27
C ASP A 182 44.01 -28.67 61.25
N GLU A 183 44.92 -29.65 61.25
CA GLU A 183 44.96 -30.96 61.95
C GLU A 183 44.40 -32.19 61.19
#